data_AF-T0LRG4-F1
#
_entry.id   AF-T0LRG4-F1
#
_cell.length_a   1.000
_cell.length_b   1.000
_cell.length_c   1.000
_cell.angle_alpha   90.00
_cell.angle_beta   90.00
_cell.angle_gamma   90.00
#
_symmetry.space_group_name_H-M   'P 1'
#
loop_
_entity.id
_entity.type
_entity.pdbx_description
1 polymer ?
#
loop_
_entity_poly.entity_id
_entity_poly.type
_entity_poly.pdbx_seq_one_letter_code
_entity_poly.pdbx_strand_id
1 'polypeptide(L)'
;MKEYSIQALILLVSIAIFTGSIFDLSYIGAIYIENYVEFAFWGGIFSMLLLPFVYYITKKHWQSFSVYIPSFYLFLLSLSLIFSYHFVFQRAGSGLNLSVSFGFIYLLLAFLIILRFMYAYERKSLAKGFVFLIYLYIMLFIGGLFIYSSFANNPQILVGSIYDDESPAGVPYLFSNAITIFSMQYTITFSIQLTIIFGIIGAFLIENFRMIFEQARKKVKQGKSINKFSGVSYAFAGLSCQCEATTSLLPAVGSEILGIVSLPLVMESLFLTILTFVVLKLSMSGFSIKFFAKIKKLDIKRLKFIFTGILFVVMEPVILITGIFMGLRDNLLFYASINALMFITGIVIIFLINSIFKIFSEDGSSVRTVVSAVISVVFMVIWYFPVMVNFSLGNGINYSIMAIISTTAGLFAGYSLAISARGNRIVALEYVGGMLPVISIIILYFTAVSTFVIWPVFGITQQLYFSIIFLAISLPLMWFFTNYAIYDFSASLNFS
;
A
#
# COMPACT_ATOMS: atom_id res chain seq x y z
N MET A 1 -27.37 25.61 2.00
CA MET A 1 -28.19 24.58 1.30
C MET A 1 -28.19 24.77 -0.22
N LYS A 2 -28.47 25.98 -0.75
CA LYS A 2 -28.57 26.22 -2.21
C LYS A 2 -27.35 25.78 -3.03
N GLU A 3 -26.12 26.06 -2.59
CA GLU A 3 -24.91 25.67 -3.34
C GLU A 3 -24.71 24.15 -3.41
N TYR A 4 -25.06 23.41 -2.36
CA TYR A 4 -24.92 21.95 -2.33
C TYR A 4 -25.87 21.26 -3.30
N SER A 5 -27.11 21.75 -3.38
CA SER A 5 -28.12 21.24 -4.30
C SER A 5 -27.72 21.43 -5.75
N ILE A 6 -27.15 22.59 -6.10
CA ILE A 6 -26.66 22.88 -7.45
C ILE A 6 -25.50 21.95 -7.83
N GLN A 7 -24.60 21.71 -6.88
CA GLN A 7 -23.43 20.85 -7.10
C GLN A 7 -23.81 19.37 -7.30
N ALA A 8 -24.74 18.86 -6.49
CA ALA A 8 -25.30 17.52 -6.67
C ALA A 8 -26.05 17.39 -8.00
N LEU A 9 -26.78 18.44 -8.42
CA LEU A 9 -27.46 18.48 -9.70
C LEU A 9 -26.49 18.41 -10.89
N ILE A 10 -25.38 19.16 -10.85
CA ILE A 10 -24.34 19.10 -11.90
C ILE A 10 -23.77 17.69 -12.03
N LEU A 11 -23.47 17.04 -10.89
CA LEU A 11 -22.98 15.67 -10.87
C LEU A 11 -24.03 14.70 -11.45
N LEU A 12 -25.30 14.85 -11.06
CA LEU A 12 -26.40 14.03 -11.56
C LEU A 12 -26.63 14.21 -13.07
N VAL A 13 -26.57 15.44 -13.59
CA VAL A 13 -26.66 15.71 -15.03
C VAL A 13 -25.50 15.06 -15.78
N SER A 14 -24.27 15.17 -15.26
CA SER A 14 -23.11 14.51 -15.87
C SER A 14 -23.27 12.99 -15.89
N ILE A 15 -23.77 12.38 -14.80
CA ILE A 15 -24.02 10.93 -14.72
C ILE A 15 -25.13 10.50 -15.66
N ALA A 16 -26.18 11.31 -15.83
CA ALA A 16 -27.25 11.04 -16.78
C ALA A 16 -26.72 11.06 -18.22
N ILE A 17 -25.87 12.04 -18.57
CA ILE A 17 -25.19 12.12 -19.88
C ILE A 17 -24.30 10.90 -20.09
N PHE A 18 -23.50 10.52 -19.09
CA PHE A 18 -22.65 9.34 -19.12
C PHE A 18 -23.46 8.06 -19.36
N THR A 19 -24.48 7.83 -18.52
CA THR A 19 -25.34 6.64 -18.60
C THR A 19 -26.03 6.57 -19.96
N GLY A 20 -26.61 7.68 -20.42
CA GLY A 20 -27.22 7.78 -21.75
C GLY A 20 -26.25 7.45 -22.88
N SER A 21 -25.01 7.96 -22.81
CA SER A 21 -23.99 7.66 -23.83
C SER A 21 -23.60 6.18 -23.88
N ILE A 22 -23.56 5.49 -22.74
CA ILE A 22 -23.29 4.04 -22.71
C ILE A 22 -24.49 3.26 -23.27
N PHE A 23 -25.72 3.66 -22.94
CA PHE A 23 -26.93 3.08 -23.54
C PHE A 23 -26.95 3.24 -25.05
N ASP A 24 -26.66 4.44 -25.57
CA ASP A 24 -26.62 4.71 -27.01
C ASP A 24 -25.55 3.85 -27.70
N LEU A 25 -24.34 3.76 -27.12
CA LEU A 25 -23.26 2.92 -27.65
C LEU A 25 -23.62 1.43 -27.62
N SER A 26 -24.31 0.96 -26.58
CA SER A 26 -24.80 -0.42 -26.51
C SER A 26 -25.91 -0.69 -27.53
N TYR A 27 -26.88 0.22 -27.67
CA TYR A 27 -27.99 0.10 -28.62
C TYR A 27 -27.53 0.02 -30.09
N ILE A 28 -26.47 0.76 -30.44
CA ILE A 28 -25.88 0.75 -31.79
C ILE A 28 -24.98 -0.47 -32.02
N GLY A 29 -24.79 -1.32 -31.00
CA GLY A 29 -23.92 -2.48 -31.07
C GLY A 29 -22.43 -2.11 -31.09
N ALA A 30 -22.06 -0.94 -30.54
CA ALA A 30 -20.66 -0.60 -30.31
C ALA A 30 -20.10 -1.29 -29.06
N ILE A 31 -20.96 -1.50 -28.05
CA ILE A 31 -20.66 -2.27 -26.84
C ILE A 31 -21.53 -3.53 -26.88
N TYR A 32 -20.88 -4.69 -26.95
CA TYR A 32 -21.51 -5.98 -26.77
C TYR A 32 -21.33 -6.44 -25.33
N ILE A 33 -22.42 -6.83 -24.67
CA ILE A 33 -22.41 -7.26 -23.28
C ILE A 33 -22.91 -8.70 -23.24
N GLU A 34 -22.13 -9.60 -22.66
CA GLU A 34 -22.56 -10.98 -22.50
C GLU A 34 -23.64 -11.12 -21.43
N ASN A 35 -24.58 -12.03 -21.67
CA ASN A 35 -25.73 -12.26 -20.79
C ASN A 35 -25.33 -12.55 -19.33
N TYR A 36 -24.20 -13.23 -19.10
CA TYR A 36 -23.75 -13.60 -17.77
C TYR A 36 -23.26 -12.41 -16.93
N VAL A 37 -22.72 -11.37 -17.57
CA VAL A 37 -22.22 -10.16 -16.89
C VAL A 37 -23.14 -8.96 -17.03
N GLU A 38 -24.21 -9.06 -17.82
CA GLU A 38 -25.16 -7.99 -18.09
C GLU A 38 -25.71 -7.35 -16.81
N PHE A 39 -26.15 -8.17 -15.85
CA PHE A 39 -26.66 -7.66 -14.57
C PHE A 39 -25.59 -6.91 -13.77
N ALA A 40 -24.36 -7.44 -13.72
CA ALA A 40 -23.26 -6.83 -13.00
C ALA A 40 -22.83 -5.50 -13.66
N PHE A 41 -22.79 -5.47 -15.00
CA PHE A 41 -22.44 -4.29 -15.78
C PHE A 41 -23.46 -3.16 -15.60
N TRP A 42 -24.74 -3.44 -15.86
CA TRP A 42 -25.79 -2.44 -15.68
C TRP A 42 -25.98 -2.06 -14.22
N GLY A 43 -25.88 -3.01 -13.29
CA GLY A 43 -25.87 -2.74 -11.86
C GLY A 43 -24.76 -1.78 -11.46
N GLY A 44 -23.55 -1.95 -12.01
CA GLY A 44 -22.42 -1.03 -11.85
C GLY A 44 -22.71 0.37 -12.38
N ILE A 45 -23.26 0.49 -13.59
CA ILE A 45 -23.65 1.79 -14.18
C ILE A 45 -24.73 2.47 -13.35
N PHE A 46 -25.80 1.76 -13.00
CA PHE A 46 -26.89 2.31 -12.19
C PHE A 46 -26.44 2.68 -10.79
N SER A 47 -25.47 1.97 -10.20
CA SER A 47 -24.88 2.36 -8.91
C SER A 47 -24.24 3.76 -8.95
N MET A 48 -23.80 4.24 -10.13
CA MET A 48 -23.27 5.59 -10.26
C MET A 48 -24.31 6.67 -9.96
N LEU A 49 -25.61 6.39 -10.14
CA LEU A 49 -26.70 7.31 -9.76
C LEU A 49 -26.75 7.58 -8.25
N LEU A 50 -26.11 6.73 -7.43
CA LEU A 50 -25.97 6.95 -5.99
C LEU A 50 -24.82 7.93 -5.65
N LEU A 51 -23.88 8.18 -6.57
CA LEU A 51 -22.71 9.04 -6.29
C LEU A 51 -23.08 10.47 -5.85
N PRO A 52 -24.13 11.16 -6.38
CA PRO A 52 -24.56 12.45 -5.86
C PRO A 52 -25.03 12.40 -4.40
N PHE A 53 -25.72 11.32 -4.02
CA PHE A 53 -26.16 11.11 -2.64
C PHE A 53 -24.97 10.83 -1.72
N VAL A 54 -24.05 9.97 -2.14
CA VAL A 54 -22.81 9.70 -1.40
C VAL A 54 -21.96 10.97 -1.30
N TYR A 55 -21.89 11.78 -2.35
CA TYR A 55 -21.21 13.08 -2.35
C TYR A 55 -21.83 14.02 -1.33
N TYR A 56 -23.16 14.12 -1.29
CA TYR A 56 -23.87 14.97 -0.33
C TYR A 56 -23.57 14.55 1.12
N ILE A 57 -23.69 13.26 1.45
CA ILE A 57 -23.41 12.74 2.79
C ILE A 57 -21.95 13.00 3.17
N THR A 58 -21.02 12.65 2.27
CA THR A 58 -19.59 12.79 2.52
C THR A 58 -19.23 14.26 2.67
N LYS A 59 -19.83 15.17 1.91
CA LYS A 59 -19.60 16.60 2.08
C LYS A 59 -20.14 17.13 3.40
N LYS A 60 -21.27 16.62 3.89
CA LYS A 60 -21.87 17.04 5.17
C LYS A 60 -21.03 16.59 6.37
N HIS A 61 -20.55 15.36 6.36
CA HIS A 61 -19.93 14.73 7.53
C HIS A 61 -18.39 14.58 7.41
N TRP A 62 -17.85 14.52 6.20
CA TRP A 62 -16.46 14.18 5.88
C TRP A 62 -15.92 15.08 4.75
N GLN A 63 -15.97 16.41 4.93
CA GLN A 63 -15.61 17.40 3.89
C GLN A 63 -14.28 17.12 3.17
N SER A 64 -13.28 16.60 3.88
CA SER A 64 -11.99 16.23 3.27
C SER A 64 -12.11 15.10 2.25
N PHE A 65 -13.06 14.19 2.39
CA PHE A 65 -13.26 13.04 1.49
C PHE A 65 -14.19 13.34 0.32
N SER A 66 -14.98 14.41 0.37
CA SER A 66 -15.98 14.69 -0.67
C SER A 66 -15.37 14.92 -2.05
N VAL A 67 -14.08 15.24 -2.12
CA VAL A 67 -13.32 15.46 -3.37
C VAL A 67 -13.07 14.15 -4.12
N TYR A 68 -12.95 13.03 -3.41
CA TYR A 68 -12.60 11.75 -4.03
C TYR A 68 -13.75 11.15 -4.82
N ILE A 69 -14.99 11.46 -4.47
CA ILE A 69 -16.18 10.99 -5.20
C ILE A 69 -16.24 11.53 -6.64
N PRO A 70 -16.19 12.86 -6.89
CA PRO A 70 -16.11 13.39 -8.24
C PRO A 70 -14.80 13.01 -8.94
N SER A 71 -13.70 12.78 -8.20
CA SER A 71 -12.43 12.33 -8.79
C SER A 71 -12.51 10.88 -9.25
N PHE A 72 -13.16 10.01 -8.49
CA PHE A 72 -13.45 8.62 -8.84
C PHE A 72 -14.37 8.53 -10.05
N TYR A 73 -15.42 9.37 -10.07
CA TYR A 73 -16.28 9.48 -11.24
C TYR A 73 -15.52 9.99 -12.48
N LEU A 74 -14.64 10.99 -12.32
CA LEU A 74 -13.78 11.48 -13.39
C LEU A 74 -12.80 10.40 -13.89
N PHE A 75 -12.33 9.53 -13.00
CA PHE A 75 -11.56 8.34 -13.38
C PHE A 75 -12.37 7.39 -14.28
N LEU A 76 -13.60 7.03 -13.90
CA LEU A 76 -14.48 6.18 -14.74
C LEU A 76 -14.82 6.82 -16.09
N LEU A 77 -15.06 8.14 -16.09
CA LEU A 77 -15.24 8.91 -17.33
C LEU A 77 -14.00 8.86 -18.22
N SER A 78 -12.81 9.04 -17.63
CA SER A 78 -11.56 9.00 -18.40
C SER A 78 -11.27 7.62 -18.98
N LEU A 79 -11.58 6.53 -18.27
CA LEU A 79 -11.53 5.18 -18.83
C LEU A 79 -12.49 5.03 -20.01
N SER A 80 -13.74 5.45 -19.84
CA SER A 80 -14.74 5.38 -20.91
C SER A 80 -14.34 6.20 -22.14
N LEU A 81 -13.69 7.35 -21.95
CA LEU A 81 -13.11 8.15 -23.02
C LEU A 81 -11.95 7.46 -23.72
N ILE A 82 -11.06 6.78 -23.00
CA ILE A 82 -9.95 6.01 -23.60
C ILE A 82 -10.49 4.90 -24.51
N PHE A 83 -11.49 4.15 -24.03
CA PHE A 83 -12.10 3.06 -24.79
C PHE A 83 -12.88 3.57 -26.02
N SER A 84 -13.66 4.63 -25.84
CA SER A 84 -14.44 5.21 -26.94
C SER A 84 -13.59 5.96 -27.97
N TYR A 85 -12.48 6.60 -27.56
CA TYR A 85 -11.58 7.32 -28.47
C TYR A 85 -11.06 6.43 -29.60
N HIS A 86 -10.52 5.26 -29.25
CA HIS A 86 -9.98 4.33 -30.25
C HIS A 86 -11.07 3.78 -31.17
N PHE A 87 -12.22 3.46 -30.60
CA PHE A 87 -13.39 3.02 -31.37
C PHE A 87 -13.86 4.08 -32.37
N VAL A 88 -13.94 5.35 -31.96
CA VAL A 88 -14.37 6.48 -32.81
C VAL A 88 -13.34 6.73 -33.92
N PHE A 89 -12.05 6.85 -33.57
CA PHE A 89 -11.02 7.28 -34.53
C PHE A 89 -10.78 6.23 -35.62
N GLN A 90 -10.83 4.95 -35.26
CA GLN A 90 -10.62 3.86 -36.22
C GLN A 90 -11.82 3.66 -37.15
N ARG A 91 -13.04 3.90 -36.65
CA ARG A 91 -14.29 3.79 -37.44
C ARG A 91 -14.63 5.08 -38.20
N ALA A 92 -14.08 6.22 -37.81
CA ALA A 92 -14.19 7.47 -38.56
C ALA A 92 -13.59 7.35 -39.97
N GLY A 93 -12.57 6.51 -40.15
CA GLY A 93 -11.99 6.20 -41.46
C GLY A 93 -12.94 5.46 -42.43
N SER A 94 -14.01 4.83 -41.92
CA SER A 94 -15.03 4.14 -42.75
C SER A 94 -16.30 4.96 -43.00
N GLY A 95 -16.32 6.24 -42.57
CA GLY A 95 -17.28 7.25 -43.04
C GLY A 95 -18.72 7.16 -42.54
N LEU A 96 -19.05 6.33 -41.53
CA LEU A 96 -20.46 5.94 -41.37
C LEU A 96 -21.02 5.80 -39.95
N ASN A 97 -20.62 6.58 -38.94
CA ASN A 97 -21.38 6.60 -37.68
C ASN A 97 -21.33 7.94 -36.92
N LEU A 98 -22.14 8.91 -37.35
CA LEU A 98 -22.38 10.17 -36.60
C LEU A 98 -22.79 9.91 -35.14
N SER A 99 -23.57 8.86 -34.89
CA SER A 99 -24.08 8.47 -33.58
C SER A 99 -22.98 8.10 -32.57
N VAL A 100 -21.93 7.42 -33.03
CA VAL A 100 -20.75 7.07 -32.21
C VAL A 100 -19.96 8.33 -31.83
N SER A 101 -19.83 9.27 -32.77
CA SER A 101 -19.22 10.58 -32.51
C SER A 101 -20.02 11.39 -31.48
N PHE A 102 -21.36 11.32 -31.51
CA PHE A 102 -22.20 11.97 -30.49
C PHE A 102 -21.98 11.36 -29.10
N GLY A 103 -21.94 10.03 -28.98
CA GLY A 103 -21.61 9.36 -27.71
C GLY A 103 -20.27 9.81 -27.12
N PHE A 104 -19.23 9.91 -27.94
CA PHE A 104 -17.92 10.42 -27.52
C PHE A 104 -17.97 11.91 -27.10
N ILE A 105 -18.67 12.75 -27.86
CA ILE A 105 -18.85 14.17 -27.52
C ILE A 105 -19.60 14.32 -26.19
N TYR A 106 -20.62 13.52 -25.93
CA TYR A 106 -21.35 13.51 -24.67
C TYR A 106 -20.45 13.10 -23.49
N LEU A 107 -19.62 12.06 -23.67
CA LEU A 107 -18.61 11.67 -22.67
C LEU A 107 -17.60 12.79 -22.40
N LEU A 108 -17.12 13.45 -23.46
CA LEU A 108 -16.17 14.56 -23.34
C LEU A 108 -16.80 15.75 -22.61
N LEU A 109 -18.06 16.06 -22.92
CA LEU A 109 -18.81 17.12 -22.26
C LEU A 109 -19.06 16.80 -20.78
N ALA A 110 -19.43 15.56 -20.45
CA ALA A 110 -19.54 15.08 -19.07
C ALA A 110 -18.22 15.24 -18.31
N PHE A 111 -17.08 14.88 -18.92
CA PHE A 111 -15.74 15.06 -18.36
C PHE A 111 -15.39 16.52 -18.10
N LEU A 112 -15.61 17.40 -19.08
CA LEU A 112 -15.34 18.85 -18.95
C LEU A 112 -16.20 19.51 -17.87
N ILE A 113 -17.48 19.10 -17.74
CA ILE A 113 -18.38 19.58 -16.68
C ILE A 113 -17.80 19.25 -15.29
N ILE A 114 -17.37 18.00 -15.07
CA ILE A 114 -16.82 17.58 -13.78
C ILE A 114 -15.47 18.25 -13.49
N LEU A 115 -14.62 18.42 -14.50
CA LEU A 115 -13.35 19.10 -14.34
C LEU A 115 -13.55 20.57 -13.95
N ARG A 116 -14.50 21.26 -14.60
CA ARG A 116 -14.89 22.63 -14.23
C ARG A 116 -15.50 22.70 -12.84
N PHE A 117 -16.34 21.73 -12.48
CA PHE A 117 -16.91 21.59 -11.14
C PHE A 117 -15.82 21.48 -10.06
N MET A 118 -14.82 20.63 -10.27
CA MET A 118 -13.69 20.47 -9.33
C MET A 118 -12.82 21.73 -9.25
N TYR A 119 -12.63 22.43 -10.36
CA TYR A 119 -11.90 23.70 -10.40
C TYR A 119 -12.61 24.80 -9.59
N ALA A 120 -13.94 24.91 -9.75
CA ALA A 120 -14.76 25.90 -9.06
C ALA A 120 -14.89 25.63 -7.55
N TYR A 121 -14.73 24.38 -7.11
CA TYR A 121 -14.86 23.99 -5.71
C TYR A 121 -13.69 24.50 -4.85
N GLU A 122 -12.44 24.28 -5.27
CA GLU A 122 -11.22 24.84 -4.66
C GLU A 122 -9.98 24.39 -5.46
N ARG A 123 -9.07 25.30 -5.81
CA ARG A 123 -7.86 24.94 -6.59
C ARG A 123 -6.99 23.85 -5.93
N LYS A 124 -6.94 23.83 -4.59
CA LYS A 124 -6.23 22.79 -3.81
C LYS A 124 -6.93 21.43 -3.88
N SER A 125 -8.26 21.42 -4.00
CA SER A 125 -9.07 20.22 -4.18
C SER A 125 -8.81 19.56 -5.53
N LEU A 126 -8.60 20.35 -6.60
CA LEU A 126 -8.31 19.81 -7.92
C LEU A 126 -6.97 19.06 -7.97
N ALA A 127 -5.91 19.65 -7.41
CA ALA A 127 -4.60 18.98 -7.34
C ALA A 127 -4.70 17.63 -6.59
N LYS A 128 -5.45 17.61 -5.50
CA LYS A 128 -5.69 16.41 -4.70
C LYS A 128 -6.46 15.32 -5.47
N GLY A 129 -7.52 15.72 -6.18
CA GLY A 129 -8.28 14.80 -7.02
C GLY A 129 -7.48 14.26 -8.21
N PHE A 130 -6.59 15.07 -8.77
CA PHE A 130 -5.69 14.64 -9.85
C PHE A 130 -4.64 13.64 -9.37
N VAL A 131 -4.04 13.85 -8.19
CA VAL A 131 -3.15 12.86 -7.56
C VAL A 131 -3.89 11.54 -7.31
N PHE A 132 -5.15 11.60 -6.87
CA PHE A 132 -5.98 10.40 -6.70
C PHE A 132 -6.24 9.67 -8.01
N LEU A 133 -6.54 10.40 -9.09
CA LEU A 133 -6.71 9.80 -10.41
C LEU A 133 -5.43 9.12 -10.90
N ILE A 134 -4.28 9.80 -10.81
CA ILE A 134 -2.97 9.22 -11.18
C ILE A 134 -2.73 7.95 -10.38
N TYR A 135 -3.00 7.98 -9.08
CA TYR A 135 -2.83 6.82 -8.21
C TYR A 135 -3.70 5.63 -8.64
N LEU A 136 -4.97 5.85 -8.99
CA LEU A 136 -5.85 4.79 -9.49
C LEU A 136 -5.35 4.20 -10.82
N TYR A 137 -4.83 5.02 -11.73
CA TYR A 137 -4.22 4.54 -12.98
C TYR A 137 -2.95 3.72 -12.72
N ILE A 138 -2.06 4.20 -11.84
CA ILE A 138 -0.86 3.46 -11.44
C ILE A 138 -1.26 2.12 -10.82
N MET A 139 -2.28 2.09 -9.97
CA MET A 139 -2.81 0.87 -9.36
C MET A 139 -3.35 -0.13 -10.39
N LEU A 140 -4.13 0.33 -11.37
CA LEU A 140 -4.62 -0.54 -12.44
C LEU A 140 -3.47 -1.09 -13.29
N PHE A 141 -2.48 -0.25 -13.61
CA PHE A 141 -1.34 -0.65 -14.44
C PHE A 141 -0.41 -1.62 -13.72
N ILE A 142 0.02 -1.28 -12.49
CA ILE A 142 0.87 -2.16 -11.67
C ILE A 142 0.14 -3.46 -11.37
N GLY A 143 -1.17 -3.40 -11.09
CA GLY A 143 -1.99 -4.57 -10.81
C GLY A 143 -2.24 -5.48 -12.01
N GLY A 144 -1.78 -5.13 -13.21
CA GLY A 144 -2.04 -5.90 -14.43
C GLY A 144 -3.51 -5.90 -14.85
N LEU A 145 -4.31 -4.97 -14.33
CA LEU A 145 -5.75 -4.85 -14.63
C LEU A 145 -6.03 -3.94 -15.81
N PHE A 146 -5.02 -3.20 -16.26
CA PHE A 146 -5.02 -2.44 -17.50
C PHE A 146 -3.88 -2.96 -18.37
N ILE A 147 -4.20 -3.80 -19.34
CA ILE A 147 -3.24 -4.45 -20.22
C ILE A 147 -3.37 -3.85 -21.62
N TYR A 148 -2.25 -3.52 -22.23
CA TYR A 148 -2.22 -3.23 -23.66
C TYR A 148 -2.20 -4.56 -24.43
N SER A 149 -3.28 -4.86 -25.12
CA SER A 149 -3.48 -6.10 -25.89
C SER A 149 -4.02 -5.74 -27.27
N SER A 150 -3.23 -5.97 -28.31
CA SER A 150 -3.61 -5.67 -29.68
C SER A 150 -4.37 -6.85 -30.30
N PHE A 151 -5.70 -6.76 -30.35
CA PHE A 151 -6.53 -7.73 -31.06
C PHE A 151 -6.70 -7.32 -32.53
N ALA A 152 -6.17 -8.14 -33.44
CA ALA A 152 -6.41 -7.97 -34.85
C ALA A 152 -7.89 -8.27 -35.16
N ASN A 153 -8.70 -7.23 -35.37
CA ASN A 153 -10.07 -7.28 -35.88
C ASN A 153 -11.22 -7.47 -34.86
N ASN A 154 -11.21 -6.80 -33.69
CA ASN A 154 -12.43 -6.73 -32.87
C ASN A 154 -13.17 -5.39 -33.07
N PRO A 155 -14.20 -5.29 -33.96
CA PRO A 155 -14.84 -4.02 -34.29
C PRO A 155 -15.77 -3.47 -33.19
N GLN A 156 -15.83 -4.11 -32.02
CA GLN A 156 -16.72 -3.80 -30.91
C GLN A 156 -15.96 -3.83 -29.59
N ILE A 157 -16.46 -3.08 -28.60
CA ILE A 157 -16.06 -3.24 -27.21
C ILE A 157 -16.83 -4.45 -26.68
N LEU A 158 -16.11 -5.50 -26.28
CA LEU A 158 -16.69 -6.69 -25.69
C LEU A 158 -16.65 -6.57 -24.17
N VAL A 159 -17.77 -6.82 -23.51
CA VAL A 159 -17.88 -6.88 -22.05
C VAL A 159 -18.22 -8.32 -21.68
N GLY A 160 -17.20 -9.06 -21.24
CA GLY A 160 -17.28 -10.46 -20.87
C GLY A 160 -16.95 -10.70 -19.39
N SER A 161 -16.97 -11.96 -19.00
CA SER A 161 -16.58 -12.39 -17.66
C SER A 161 -15.08 -12.62 -17.57
N ILE A 162 -14.51 -12.45 -16.37
CA ILE A 162 -13.16 -12.96 -16.09
C ILE A 162 -13.05 -14.48 -16.29
N TYR A 163 -14.17 -15.20 -16.17
CA TYR A 163 -14.21 -16.66 -16.34
C TYR A 163 -14.06 -17.12 -17.80
N ASP A 164 -14.09 -16.20 -18.76
CA ASP A 164 -13.85 -16.51 -20.18
C ASP A 164 -12.35 -16.62 -20.49
N ASP A 165 -11.51 -15.92 -19.72
CA ASP A 165 -10.05 -15.96 -19.82
C ASP A 165 -9.41 -16.93 -18.82
N GLU A 166 -10.02 -17.08 -17.64
CA GLU A 166 -9.43 -17.82 -16.52
C GLU A 166 -10.40 -18.85 -15.94
N SER A 167 -9.87 -20.01 -15.55
CA SER A 167 -10.69 -21.04 -14.89
C SER A 167 -11.28 -20.51 -13.56
N PRO A 168 -12.48 -20.93 -13.14
CA PRO A 168 -13.08 -20.46 -11.89
C PRO A 168 -12.22 -20.68 -10.64
N ALA A 169 -11.36 -21.71 -10.67
CA ALA A 169 -10.41 -22.01 -9.61
C ALA A 169 -9.24 -21.01 -9.61
N GLY A 170 -8.81 -20.55 -10.79
CA GLY A 170 -7.78 -19.52 -10.96
C GLY A 170 -8.20 -18.11 -10.57
N VAL A 171 -9.51 -17.83 -10.50
CA VAL A 171 -10.02 -16.48 -10.23
C VAL A 171 -10.05 -16.17 -8.72
N PRO A 172 -9.34 -15.13 -8.26
CA PRO A 172 -9.28 -14.80 -6.83
C PRO A 172 -10.61 -14.23 -6.33
N TYR A 173 -10.91 -14.41 -5.03
CA TYR A 173 -12.18 -13.96 -4.44
C TYR A 173 -12.50 -12.47 -4.68
N LEU A 174 -11.48 -11.60 -4.62
CA LEU A 174 -11.64 -10.16 -4.89
C LEU A 174 -12.01 -9.86 -6.35
N PHE A 175 -11.83 -10.81 -7.26
CA PHE A 175 -12.24 -10.77 -8.67
C PHE A 175 -13.46 -11.66 -8.97
N SER A 176 -14.13 -12.18 -7.93
CA SER A 176 -15.37 -12.93 -8.15
C SER A 176 -16.41 -12.03 -8.83
N ASN A 177 -16.92 -12.48 -9.98
CA ASN A 177 -17.78 -11.72 -10.88
C ASN A 177 -17.13 -10.45 -11.45
N ALA A 178 -15.80 -10.43 -11.58
CA ALA A 178 -15.12 -9.38 -12.32
C ALA A 178 -15.57 -9.38 -13.78
N ILE A 179 -15.67 -8.17 -14.32
CA ILE A 179 -16.04 -7.89 -15.69
C ILE A 179 -14.77 -7.54 -16.44
N THR A 180 -14.53 -8.21 -17.57
CA THR A 180 -13.43 -7.89 -18.46
C THR A 180 -13.97 -7.14 -19.67
N ILE A 181 -13.47 -5.92 -19.88
CA ILE A 181 -13.79 -5.07 -21.01
C ILE A 181 -12.64 -5.17 -22.01
N PHE A 182 -12.89 -5.83 -23.13
CA PHE A 182 -11.96 -5.94 -24.24
C PHE A 182 -12.24 -4.86 -25.27
N SER A 183 -11.20 -4.14 -25.64
CA SER A 183 -11.13 -3.25 -26.79
C SER A 183 -10.01 -3.72 -27.71
N MET A 184 -9.91 -3.15 -28.91
CA MET A 184 -8.89 -3.54 -29.88
C MET A 184 -7.45 -3.41 -29.36
N GLN A 185 -7.19 -2.49 -28.43
CA GLN A 185 -5.84 -2.20 -27.94
C GLN A 185 -5.68 -2.40 -26.43
N TYR A 186 -6.77 -2.53 -25.69
CA TYR A 186 -6.75 -2.56 -24.24
C TYR A 186 -7.70 -3.60 -23.72
N THR A 187 -7.25 -4.31 -22.69
CA THR A 187 -8.09 -5.15 -21.86
C THR A 187 -8.10 -4.54 -20.46
N ILE A 188 -9.29 -4.26 -19.94
CA ILE A 188 -9.48 -3.90 -18.54
C ILE A 188 -10.25 -4.99 -17.83
N THR A 189 -9.72 -5.46 -16.70
CA THR A 189 -10.48 -6.29 -15.78
C THR A 189 -10.89 -5.46 -14.58
N PHE A 190 -12.20 -5.39 -14.34
CA PHE A 190 -12.79 -4.56 -13.30
C PHE A 190 -13.63 -5.41 -12.34
N SER A 191 -13.37 -5.27 -11.05
CA SER A 191 -14.18 -5.84 -9.99
C SER A 191 -14.75 -4.72 -9.12
N ILE A 192 -16.07 -4.74 -8.90
CA ILE A 192 -16.75 -3.73 -8.07
C ILE A 192 -16.15 -3.71 -6.66
N GLN A 193 -15.89 -4.88 -6.10
CA GLN A 193 -15.32 -5.06 -4.76
C GLN A 193 -13.93 -4.43 -4.69
N LEU A 194 -13.08 -4.75 -5.66
CA LEU A 194 -11.71 -4.25 -5.73
C LEU A 194 -11.68 -2.73 -5.91
N THR A 195 -12.53 -2.20 -6.77
CA THR A 195 -12.58 -0.77 -7.04
C THR A 195 -13.06 0.03 -5.84
N ILE A 196 -14.04 -0.47 -5.09
CA ILE A 196 -14.47 0.15 -3.83
C ILE A 196 -13.31 0.15 -2.83
N ILE A 197 -12.62 -0.99 -2.66
CA ILE A 197 -11.48 -1.11 -1.75
C ILE A 197 -10.36 -0.12 -2.13
N PHE A 198 -9.98 -0.03 -3.41
CA PHE A 198 -8.95 0.91 -3.86
C PHE A 198 -9.38 2.35 -3.82
N GLY A 199 -10.64 2.64 -4.07
CA GLY A 199 -11.20 3.98 -3.87
C GLY A 199 -11.03 4.42 -2.42
N ILE A 200 -11.35 3.53 -1.46
CA ILE A 200 -11.23 3.80 -0.02
C ILE A 200 -9.76 3.93 0.38
N ILE A 201 -8.91 2.94 0.03
CA ILE A 201 -7.49 2.93 0.38
C ILE A 201 -6.79 4.16 -0.22
N GLY A 202 -7.00 4.46 -1.49
CA GLY A 202 -6.41 5.63 -2.16
C GLY A 202 -6.86 6.95 -1.53
N ALA A 203 -8.13 7.05 -1.12
CA ALA A 203 -8.65 8.25 -0.44
C ALA A 203 -7.99 8.47 0.93
N PHE A 204 -7.87 7.42 1.75
CA PHE A 204 -7.20 7.51 3.04
C PHE A 204 -5.70 7.73 2.90
N LEU A 205 -5.06 7.07 1.95
CA LEU A 205 -3.63 7.24 1.66
C LEU A 205 -3.31 8.71 1.36
N ILE A 206 -4.04 9.33 0.43
CA ILE A 206 -3.80 10.73 0.07
C ILE A 206 -4.08 11.67 1.24
N GLU A 207 -5.08 11.36 2.07
CA GLU A 207 -5.31 12.13 3.31
C GLU A 207 -4.15 11.98 4.30
N ASN A 208 -3.64 10.76 4.49
CA ASN A 208 -2.51 10.48 5.38
C ASN A 208 -1.27 11.25 4.91
N PHE A 209 -0.92 11.14 3.62
CA PHE A 209 0.17 11.92 3.02
C PHE A 209 -0.02 13.42 3.24
N ARG A 210 -1.21 13.94 2.95
CA ARG A 210 -1.50 15.37 3.13
C ARG A 210 -1.29 15.81 4.57
N MET A 211 -1.79 15.05 5.55
CA MET A 211 -1.64 15.35 6.97
C MET A 211 -0.19 15.30 7.43
N ILE A 212 0.56 14.28 7.01
CA ILE A 212 2.01 14.14 7.27
C ILE A 212 2.77 15.36 6.76
N PHE A 213 2.56 15.75 5.50
CA PHE A 213 3.22 16.93 4.91
C PHE A 213 2.76 18.25 5.55
N GLU A 214 1.50 18.35 5.98
CA GLU A 214 1.00 19.55 6.66
C GLU A 214 1.68 19.74 8.03
N GLN A 215 1.86 18.66 8.79
CA GLN A 215 2.61 18.68 10.05
C GLN A 215 4.07 19.08 9.84
N ALA A 216 4.72 18.52 8.81
CA ALA A 216 6.08 18.90 8.43
C ALA A 216 6.18 20.41 8.11
N ARG A 217 5.27 20.94 7.28
CA ARG A 217 5.26 22.37 6.91
C ARG A 217 5.02 23.30 8.10
N LYS A 218 4.18 22.90 9.07
CA LYS A 218 3.95 23.71 10.29
C LYS A 218 5.23 23.91 11.10
N LYS A 219 6.14 22.92 11.17
CA LYS A 219 7.44 23.09 11.83
C LYS A 219 8.36 24.08 11.14
N VAL A 220 8.48 24.01 9.81
CA VAL A 220 9.30 24.98 9.05
C VAL A 220 8.87 26.41 9.35
N LYS A 221 7.55 26.65 9.37
CA LYS A 221 6.98 27.98 9.61
C LYS A 221 7.20 28.50 11.03
N GLN A 222 7.37 27.63 12.02
CA GLN A 222 7.67 28.00 13.41
C GLN A 222 9.17 28.28 13.65
N GLY A 223 9.98 28.44 12.60
CA GLY A 223 11.41 28.74 12.73
C GLY A 223 12.26 27.58 13.27
N LYS A 224 11.66 26.40 13.49
CA LYS A 224 12.40 25.20 13.85
C LYS A 224 13.05 24.64 12.59
N SER A 225 14.39 24.65 12.55
CA SER A 225 15.16 23.98 11.50
C SER A 225 14.69 22.54 11.37
N ILE A 226 14.05 22.23 10.24
CA ILE A 226 13.88 20.84 9.81
C ILE A 226 15.27 20.40 9.39
N ASN A 227 15.95 19.65 10.26
CA ASN A 227 17.13 18.91 9.84
C ASN A 227 16.76 18.19 8.53
N LYS A 228 17.54 18.38 7.45
CA LYS A 228 17.25 17.80 6.12
C LYS A 228 16.86 16.31 6.19
N PHE A 229 17.42 15.59 7.17
CA PHE A 229 17.10 14.21 7.53
C PHE A 229 15.67 13.96 7.99
N SER A 230 15.07 14.86 8.78
CA SER A 230 13.66 14.74 9.16
C SER A 230 12.72 14.91 7.97
N GLY A 231 13.08 15.72 6.96
CA GLY A 231 12.33 15.81 5.70
C GLY A 231 12.36 14.52 4.86
N VAL A 232 13.49 13.80 4.89
CA VAL A 232 13.60 12.47 4.27
C VAL A 232 12.78 11.44 5.03
N SER A 233 12.77 11.46 6.36
CA SER A 233 11.87 10.62 7.16
C SER A 233 10.39 10.97 6.94
N TYR A 234 10.02 12.22 6.66
CA TYR A 234 8.65 12.55 6.23
C TYR A 234 8.27 11.96 4.88
N ALA A 235 9.20 12.01 3.92
CA ALA A 235 9.01 11.38 2.63
C ALA A 235 8.95 9.86 2.78
N PHE A 236 9.81 9.28 3.61
CA PHE A 236 9.88 7.85 3.88
C PHE A 236 8.67 7.36 4.67
N ALA A 237 8.27 7.98 5.77
CA ALA A 237 7.04 7.68 6.51
C ALA A 237 5.77 7.82 5.65
N GLY A 238 5.77 8.79 4.73
CA GLY A 238 4.75 8.87 3.69
C GLY A 238 4.80 7.66 2.76
N LEU A 239 5.95 7.37 2.15
CA LEU A 239 6.13 6.28 1.18
C LEU A 239 5.99 4.87 1.80
N SER A 240 6.39 4.69 3.06
CA SER A 240 6.29 3.47 3.87
C SER A 240 4.89 3.25 4.45
N CYS A 241 3.91 4.09 4.12
CA CYS A 241 2.53 3.73 4.40
C CYS A 241 2.19 2.43 3.67
N GLN A 242 1.37 1.56 4.29
CA GLN A 242 1.08 0.14 3.93
C GLN A 242 0.61 -0.15 2.51
N CYS A 243 0.50 0.88 1.69
CA CYS A 243 -0.02 0.79 0.36
C CYS A 243 0.99 0.23 -0.65
N GLU A 244 2.30 0.22 -0.37
CA GLU A 244 3.25 -0.59 -1.16
C GLU A 244 3.01 -2.10 -1.00
N ALA A 245 2.62 -2.54 0.19
CA ALA A 245 2.27 -3.94 0.42
C ALA A 245 0.97 -4.30 -0.32
N THR A 246 -0.03 -3.41 -0.32
CA THR A 246 -1.29 -3.62 -1.03
C THR A 246 -1.15 -3.54 -2.56
N THR A 247 -0.34 -2.63 -3.09
CA THR A 247 -0.06 -2.52 -4.54
C THR A 247 0.74 -3.71 -5.06
N SER A 248 1.68 -4.24 -4.28
CA SER A 248 2.50 -5.40 -4.68
C SER A 248 1.76 -6.73 -4.55
N LEU A 249 0.78 -6.81 -3.64
CA LEU A 249 -0.11 -7.96 -3.52
C LEU A 249 -1.02 -8.15 -4.74
N LEU A 250 -1.30 -7.08 -5.49
CA LEU A 250 -2.30 -7.08 -6.58
C LEU A 250 -1.99 -8.03 -7.74
N PRO A 251 -0.81 -7.97 -8.37
CA PRO A 251 -0.44 -8.94 -9.40
C PRO A 251 -0.35 -10.36 -8.85
N ALA A 252 0.05 -10.48 -7.57
CA ALA A 252 0.19 -11.75 -6.87
C ALA A 252 -1.18 -12.41 -6.62
N VAL A 253 -2.22 -11.60 -6.35
CA VAL A 253 -3.60 -12.05 -6.13
C VAL A 253 -4.10 -12.88 -7.30
N GLY A 254 -3.67 -12.59 -8.55
CA GLY A 254 -4.03 -13.37 -9.75
C GLY A 254 -3.62 -14.86 -9.74
N SER A 255 -2.84 -15.32 -8.76
CA SER A 255 -2.58 -16.75 -8.56
C SER A 255 -3.54 -17.37 -7.54
N GLU A 256 -4.18 -18.48 -7.92
CA GLU A 256 -5.21 -19.26 -7.20
C GLU A 256 -4.98 -19.42 -5.68
N ILE A 257 -3.73 -19.60 -5.25
CA ILE A 257 -3.36 -19.81 -3.83
C ILE A 257 -3.48 -18.52 -2.99
N LEU A 258 -3.42 -17.35 -3.62
CA LEU A 258 -3.41 -16.06 -2.94
C LEU A 258 -4.82 -15.48 -2.72
N GLY A 259 -5.87 -15.98 -3.34
CA GLY A 259 -7.23 -15.44 -3.20
C GLY A 259 -7.77 -15.44 -1.76
N ILE A 260 -7.59 -16.55 -1.04
CA ILE A 260 -8.06 -16.70 0.36
C ILE A 260 -7.19 -15.89 1.33
N VAL A 261 -5.90 -15.79 1.04
CA VAL A 261 -4.89 -15.28 1.97
C VAL A 261 -4.60 -13.79 1.77
N SER A 262 -4.80 -13.28 0.56
CA SER A 262 -4.69 -11.85 0.23
C SER A 262 -5.79 -11.01 0.89
N LEU A 263 -7.00 -11.56 1.07
CA LEU A 263 -8.11 -10.80 1.66
C LEU A 263 -7.78 -10.34 3.10
N PRO A 264 -7.32 -11.21 4.03
CA PRO A 264 -6.83 -10.77 5.33
C PRO A 264 -5.76 -9.68 5.26
N LEU A 265 -4.78 -9.79 4.36
CA LEU A 265 -3.69 -8.80 4.20
C LEU A 265 -4.19 -7.46 3.66
N VAL A 266 -5.12 -7.47 2.71
CA VAL A 266 -5.77 -6.26 2.17
C VAL A 266 -6.61 -5.59 3.26
N MET A 267 -7.35 -6.38 4.05
CA MET A 267 -8.15 -5.88 5.16
C MET A 267 -7.29 -5.33 6.29
N GLU A 268 -6.18 -5.99 6.62
CA GLU A 268 -5.17 -5.50 7.56
C GLU A 268 -4.58 -4.17 7.08
N SER A 269 -4.16 -4.09 5.82
CA SER A 269 -3.62 -2.86 5.23
C SER A 269 -4.65 -1.71 5.25
N LEU A 270 -5.92 -2.00 4.92
CA LEU A 270 -7.02 -1.04 5.01
C LEU A 270 -7.23 -0.58 6.46
N PHE A 271 -7.31 -1.52 7.41
CA PHE A 271 -7.50 -1.22 8.83
C PHE A 271 -6.40 -0.32 9.36
N LEU A 272 -5.14 -0.67 9.09
CA LEU A 272 -3.99 0.11 9.55
C LEU A 272 -3.89 1.48 8.84
N THR A 273 -4.34 1.59 7.58
CA THR A 273 -4.41 2.87 6.85
C THR A 273 -5.46 3.80 7.47
N ILE A 274 -6.63 3.26 7.83
CA ILE A 274 -7.67 4.00 8.57
C ILE A 274 -7.16 4.38 9.96
N LEU A 275 -6.47 3.47 10.65
CA LEU A 275 -5.93 3.73 11.98
C LEU A 275 -4.88 4.85 11.94
N THR A 276 -4.03 4.87 10.91
CA THR A 276 -3.08 5.96 10.65
C THR A 276 -3.80 7.30 10.49
N PHE A 277 -4.89 7.33 9.72
CA PHE A 277 -5.71 8.54 9.54
C PHE A 277 -6.27 9.03 10.88
N VAL A 278 -6.81 8.13 11.70
CA VAL A 278 -7.35 8.45 13.03
C VAL A 278 -6.25 9.00 13.94
N VAL A 279 -5.09 8.34 13.98
CA VAL A 279 -3.92 8.77 14.77
C VAL A 279 -3.46 10.17 14.36
N LEU A 280 -3.28 10.41 13.06
CA LEU A 280 -2.86 11.72 12.53
C LEU A 280 -3.86 12.81 12.86
N LYS A 281 -5.16 12.54 12.66
CA LYS A 281 -6.22 13.51 12.93
C LYS A 281 -6.28 13.89 14.41
N LEU A 282 -6.23 12.90 15.31
CA LEU A 282 -6.19 13.15 16.76
C LEU A 282 -4.95 13.96 17.16
N SER A 283 -3.79 13.60 16.60
CA SER A 283 -2.52 14.29 16.87
C SER A 283 -2.55 15.75 16.42
N MET A 284 -3.11 16.04 15.24
CA MET A 284 -3.26 17.41 14.72
C MET A 284 -4.27 18.24 15.51
N SER A 285 -5.29 17.61 16.10
CA SER A 285 -6.25 18.27 16.99
C SER A 285 -5.70 18.52 18.40
N GLY A 286 -4.43 18.21 18.66
CA GLY A 286 -3.79 18.42 19.97
C GLY A 286 -4.14 17.35 21.01
N PHE A 287 -4.91 16.31 20.64
CA PHE A 287 -5.22 15.22 21.55
C PHE A 287 -4.01 14.29 21.69
N SER A 288 -3.50 14.17 22.90
CA SER A 288 -2.50 13.15 23.21
C SER A 288 -3.14 11.76 23.14
N ILE A 289 -2.62 10.90 22.27
CA ILE A 289 -3.08 9.52 22.15
C ILE A 289 -2.55 8.79 23.38
N LYS A 290 -3.47 8.46 24.30
CA LYS A 290 -3.15 7.82 25.59
C LYS A 290 -2.27 6.57 25.42
N PHE A 291 -2.43 5.82 24.33
CA PHE A 291 -1.61 4.64 24.04
C PHE A 291 -0.12 4.99 23.88
N PHE A 292 0.23 5.84 22.91
CA PHE A 292 1.62 6.27 22.71
C PHE A 292 2.15 7.11 23.88
N ALA A 293 1.30 7.91 24.53
CA ALA A 293 1.67 8.65 25.74
C ALA A 293 2.01 7.72 26.92
N LYS A 294 1.28 6.60 27.07
CA LYS A 294 1.59 5.56 28.07
C LYS A 294 2.88 4.83 27.73
N ILE A 295 3.13 4.51 26.46
CA ILE A 295 4.40 3.90 26.03
C ILE A 295 5.58 4.82 26.32
N LYS A 296 5.41 6.12 26.06
CA LYS A 296 6.41 7.14 26.41
C LYS A 296 6.66 7.27 27.92
N LYS A 297 5.63 7.02 28.74
CA LYS A 297 5.68 7.04 30.22
C LYS A 297 5.93 5.68 30.85
N LEU A 298 6.01 4.61 30.06
CA LEU A 298 6.40 3.30 30.52
C LEU A 298 7.91 3.38 30.77
N ASP A 299 8.26 3.95 31.92
CA ASP A 299 9.45 3.57 32.65
C ASP A 299 9.24 2.09 33.01
N ILE A 300 9.51 1.22 32.03
CA ILE A 300 9.69 -0.18 32.31
C ILE A 300 10.79 -0.18 33.35
N LYS A 301 10.44 -0.54 34.60
CA LYS A 301 11.41 -0.59 35.71
C LYS A 301 12.66 -1.24 35.14
N ARG A 302 13.80 -0.54 35.18
CA ARG A 302 15.06 -0.94 34.52
C ARG A 302 15.35 -2.43 34.70
N LEU A 303 15.05 -2.96 35.88
CA LEU A 303 15.15 -4.38 36.24
C LEU A 303 14.25 -5.33 35.41
N LYS A 304 12.98 -4.97 35.17
CA LYS A 304 12.05 -5.76 34.34
C LYS A 304 12.49 -5.80 32.89
N PHE A 305 12.93 -4.65 32.35
CA PHE A 305 13.46 -4.58 30.98
C PHE A 305 14.73 -5.43 30.83
N ILE A 306 15.63 -5.33 31.80
CA ILE A 306 16.85 -6.15 31.85
C ILE A 306 16.49 -7.64 31.91
N PHE A 307 15.55 -8.03 32.79
CA PHE A 307 15.12 -9.41 32.92
C PHE A 307 14.49 -9.95 31.62
N THR A 308 13.58 -9.20 30.99
CA THR A 308 12.99 -9.60 29.71
C THR A 308 14.03 -9.68 28.59
N GLY A 309 15.02 -8.77 28.59
CA GLY A 309 16.09 -8.79 27.60
C GLY A 309 17.01 -10.00 27.76
N ILE A 310 17.40 -10.33 28.99
CA ILE A 310 18.19 -11.54 29.30
C ILE A 310 17.42 -12.79 28.89
N LEU A 311 16.13 -12.86 29.22
CA LEU A 311 15.28 -13.98 28.82
C LEU A 311 15.29 -14.16 27.29
N PHE A 312 15.20 -13.08 26.53
CA PHE A 312 15.23 -13.13 25.06
C PHE A 312 16.57 -13.66 24.53
N VAL A 313 17.69 -13.16 25.07
CA VAL A 313 19.06 -13.60 24.71
C VAL A 313 19.28 -15.08 25.03
N VAL A 314 18.72 -15.59 26.14
CA VAL A 314 18.86 -17.00 26.54
C VAL A 314 17.91 -17.91 25.76
N MET A 315 16.71 -17.45 25.39
CA MET A 315 15.73 -18.24 24.65
C MET A 315 16.13 -18.44 23.18
N GLU A 316 16.84 -17.49 22.57
CA GLU A 316 17.29 -17.56 21.17
C GLU A 316 18.09 -18.84 20.85
N PRO A 317 19.20 -19.18 21.55
CA PRO A 317 19.94 -20.41 21.27
C PRO A 317 19.11 -21.67 21.56
N VAL A 318 18.19 -21.63 22.54
CA VAL A 318 17.30 -22.76 22.85
C VAL A 318 16.35 -23.03 21.67
N ILE A 319 15.74 -21.99 21.11
CA ILE A 319 14.83 -22.10 19.96
C ILE A 319 15.60 -22.59 18.72
N LEU A 320 16.79 -22.02 18.48
CA LEU A 320 17.67 -22.42 17.39
C LEU A 320 18.01 -23.91 17.45
N ILE A 321 18.58 -24.35 18.59
CA ILE A 321 19.03 -25.73 18.78
C ILE A 321 17.84 -26.68 18.67
N THR A 322 16.73 -26.37 19.35
CA THR A 322 15.52 -27.21 19.32
C THR A 322 14.97 -27.35 17.90
N GLY A 323 14.89 -26.26 17.13
CA GLY A 323 14.39 -26.32 15.76
C GLY A 323 15.32 -27.05 14.80
N ILE A 324 16.65 -26.95 14.99
CA ILE A 324 17.61 -27.78 14.26
C ILE A 324 17.40 -29.26 14.60
N PHE A 325 17.25 -29.61 15.89
CA PHE A 325 16.98 -31.00 16.33
C PHE A 325 15.65 -31.54 15.76
N MET A 326 14.64 -30.69 15.61
CA MET A 326 13.36 -31.05 14.98
C MET A 326 13.42 -31.11 13.44
N GLY A 327 14.58 -30.86 12.82
CA GLY A 327 14.73 -30.87 11.37
C GLY A 327 14.09 -29.67 10.66
N LEU A 328 13.78 -28.58 11.38
CA LEU A 328 13.15 -27.38 10.81
C LEU A 328 14.13 -26.50 10.02
N ARG A 329 15.40 -26.89 9.89
CA ARG A 329 16.42 -26.11 9.16
C ARG A 329 16.01 -25.81 7.72
N ASP A 330 15.40 -26.78 7.06
CA ASP A 330 15.00 -26.69 5.65
C ASP A 330 13.56 -26.13 5.50
N ASN A 331 13.02 -25.51 6.56
CA ASN A 331 11.78 -24.75 6.52
C ASN A 331 12.10 -23.25 6.44
N LEU A 332 11.68 -22.59 5.36
CA LEU A 332 11.97 -21.17 5.12
C LEU A 332 11.47 -20.25 6.24
N LEU A 333 10.28 -20.54 6.79
CA LEU A 333 9.71 -19.74 7.86
C LEU A 333 10.53 -19.84 9.14
N PHE A 334 11.02 -21.03 9.46
CA PHE A 334 11.95 -21.22 10.58
C PHE A 334 13.29 -20.51 10.33
N TYR A 335 13.90 -20.70 9.15
CA TYR A 335 15.14 -20.03 8.75
C TYR A 335 15.07 -18.50 8.93
N ALA A 336 14.02 -17.88 8.37
CA ALA A 336 13.84 -16.44 8.45
C ALA A 336 13.45 -15.96 9.87
N SER A 337 12.65 -16.73 10.61
CA SER A 337 12.27 -16.38 11.98
C SER A 337 13.48 -16.40 12.92
N ILE A 338 14.35 -17.41 12.80
CA ILE A 338 15.61 -17.47 13.56
C ILE A 338 16.52 -16.31 13.19
N ASN A 339 16.67 -16.01 11.89
CA ASN A 339 17.47 -14.90 11.41
C ASN A 339 16.97 -13.56 12.01
N ALA A 340 15.65 -13.33 11.99
CA ALA A 340 15.02 -12.15 12.59
C ALA A 340 15.16 -12.14 14.13
N LEU A 341 15.08 -13.31 14.78
CA LEU A 341 15.27 -13.43 16.23
C LEU A 341 16.68 -13.03 16.64
N MET A 342 17.71 -13.52 15.94
CA MET A 342 19.12 -13.16 16.16
C MET A 342 19.35 -11.66 15.98
N PHE A 343 18.74 -11.07 14.96
CA PHE A 343 18.76 -9.63 14.73
C PHE A 343 18.15 -8.85 15.93
N ILE A 344 16.97 -9.26 16.40
CA ILE A 344 16.32 -8.63 17.56
C ILE A 344 17.17 -8.82 18.83
N THR A 345 17.76 -10.00 19.02
CA THR A 345 18.67 -10.29 20.14
C THR A 345 19.86 -9.35 20.15
N GLY A 346 20.49 -9.09 18.99
CA GLY A 346 21.55 -8.09 18.87
C GLY A 346 21.11 -6.69 19.29
N ILE A 347 19.91 -6.25 18.89
CA ILE A 347 19.35 -4.96 19.32
C ILE A 347 19.21 -4.92 20.85
N VAL A 348 18.63 -5.98 21.43
CA VAL A 348 18.42 -6.12 22.87
C VAL A 348 19.73 -6.07 23.64
N ILE A 349 20.79 -6.73 23.16
CA ILE A 349 22.12 -6.73 23.79
C ILE A 349 22.66 -5.30 23.93
N ILE A 350 22.58 -4.46 22.90
CA ILE A 350 23.03 -3.07 23.00
C ILE A 350 22.21 -2.29 24.01
N PHE A 351 20.88 -2.45 24.01
CA PHE A 351 20.04 -1.78 25.01
C PHE A 351 20.35 -2.26 26.43
N LEU A 352 20.68 -3.54 26.65
CA LEU A 352 21.14 -4.06 27.93
C LEU A 352 22.47 -3.44 28.35
N ILE A 353 23.45 -3.42 27.45
CA ILE A 353 24.76 -2.79 27.69
C ILE A 353 24.60 -1.32 28.03
N ASN A 354 23.81 -0.58 27.26
CA ASN A 354 23.55 0.84 27.52
C ASN A 354 22.81 1.03 28.83
N SER A 355 21.83 0.16 29.11
CA SER A 355 21.08 0.23 30.35
C SER A 355 21.97 -0.04 31.55
N ILE A 356 22.90 -1.00 31.51
CA ILE A 356 23.77 -1.36 32.65
C ILE A 356 24.89 -0.34 32.82
N PHE A 357 25.65 -0.07 31.76
CA PHE A 357 26.91 0.68 31.83
C PHE A 357 26.79 2.15 31.43
N LYS A 358 25.67 2.59 30.83
CA LYS A 358 25.46 3.96 30.32
C LYS A 358 26.60 4.45 29.41
N ILE A 359 27.16 3.56 28.59
CA ILE A 359 28.34 3.83 27.75
C ILE A 359 28.00 4.78 26.60
N PHE A 360 26.78 4.72 26.07
CA PHE A 360 26.41 5.47 24.88
C PHE A 360 25.68 6.77 25.27
N SER A 361 26.29 7.92 24.97
CA SER A 361 25.62 9.22 25.10
C SER A 361 24.76 9.52 23.87
N GLU A 362 23.67 10.25 24.07
CA GLU A 362 22.72 10.67 23.01
C GLU A 362 23.27 11.81 22.12
N ASP A 363 24.60 11.94 21.99
CA ASP A 363 25.27 13.01 21.23
C ASP A 363 25.81 12.51 19.87
N GLY A 364 25.37 11.34 19.42
CA GLY A 364 25.83 10.73 18.18
C GLY A 364 25.54 11.60 16.95
N SER A 365 26.54 11.78 16.09
CA SER A 365 26.34 12.46 14.81
C SER A 365 25.34 11.70 13.93
N SER A 366 24.49 12.43 13.20
CA SER A 366 23.49 11.83 12.29
C SER A 366 24.12 10.89 11.27
N VAL A 367 25.35 11.16 10.83
CA VAL A 367 26.09 10.31 9.89
C VAL A 367 26.39 8.95 10.51
N ARG A 368 26.87 8.88 11.76
CA ARG A 368 27.16 7.60 12.43
C ARG A 368 25.90 6.75 12.61
N THR A 369 24.77 7.39 12.93
CA THR A 369 23.46 6.74 13.03
C THR A 369 23.06 6.07 11.71
N VAL A 370 23.16 6.82 10.61
CA VAL A 370 22.73 6.35 9.29
C VAL A 370 23.65 5.24 8.78
N VAL A 371 24.97 5.43 8.92
CA VAL A 371 25.95 4.42 8.49
C VAL A 371 25.74 3.11 9.25
N SER A 372 25.53 3.15 10.57
CA SER A 372 25.25 1.95 11.35
C SER A 372 23.91 1.29 10.99
N ALA A 373 22.86 2.08 10.74
CA ALA A 373 21.58 1.55 10.25
C ALA A 373 21.71 0.89 8.87
N VAL A 374 22.46 1.50 7.94
CA VAL A 374 22.69 0.94 6.60
C VAL A 374 23.50 -0.36 6.67
N ILE A 375 24.59 -0.40 7.45
CA ILE A 375 25.38 -1.62 7.66
C ILE A 375 24.50 -2.74 8.23
N SER A 376 23.67 -2.40 9.21
CA SER A 376 22.70 -3.32 9.82
C SER A 376 21.75 -3.92 8.78
N VAL A 377 21.13 -3.08 7.94
CA VAL A 377 20.23 -3.53 6.86
C VAL A 377 20.99 -4.42 5.87
N VAL A 378 22.18 -4.03 5.42
CA VAL A 378 22.97 -4.82 4.46
C VAL A 378 23.33 -6.20 5.02
N PHE A 379 23.80 -6.26 6.27
CA PHE A 379 24.16 -7.52 6.92
C PHE A 379 22.95 -8.42 7.17
N MET A 380 21.76 -7.86 7.33
CA MET A 380 20.53 -8.65 7.46
C MET A 380 20.01 -9.15 6.10
N VAL A 381 19.97 -8.26 5.10
CA VAL A 381 19.42 -8.54 3.76
C VAL A 381 20.26 -9.56 2.99
N ILE A 382 21.58 -9.58 3.19
CA ILE A 382 22.49 -10.50 2.48
C ILE A 382 22.07 -11.98 2.63
N TRP A 383 21.47 -12.34 3.77
CA TRP A 383 21.02 -13.70 4.08
C TRP A 383 19.73 -14.12 3.38
N TYR A 384 19.10 -13.21 2.63
CA TYR A 384 17.98 -13.49 1.74
C TYR A 384 18.43 -13.57 0.27
N PHE A 385 19.73 -13.44 -0.02
CA PHE A 385 20.22 -13.67 -1.38
C PHE A 385 20.31 -15.19 -1.68
N PRO A 386 19.92 -15.67 -2.88
CA PRO A 386 19.85 -17.12 -3.16
C PRO A 386 21.14 -17.89 -2.86
N VAL A 387 22.28 -17.33 -3.25
CA VAL A 387 23.59 -17.93 -3.02
C VAL A 387 23.89 -18.06 -1.53
N MET A 388 23.52 -17.06 -0.74
CA MET A 388 23.80 -17.02 0.70
C MET A 388 22.90 -17.97 1.49
N VAL A 389 21.64 -18.14 1.06
CA VAL A 389 20.73 -19.15 1.62
C VAL A 389 21.26 -20.56 1.37
N ASN A 390 21.68 -20.86 0.14
CA ASN A 390 22.27 -22.17 -0.15
C ASN A 390 23.57 -22.40 0.65
N PHE A 391 24.38 -21.36 0.81
CA PHE A 391 25.59 -21.41 1.62
C PHE A 391 25.29 -21.71 3.09
N SER A 392 24.32 -21.03 3.70
CA SER A 392 23.98 -21.19 5.12
C SER A 392 23.36 -22.56 5.42
N LEU A 393 22.58 -23.12 4.50
CA LEU A 393 21.97 -24.45 4.66
C LEU A 393 22.94 -25.61 4.40
N GLY A 394 24.05 -25.36 3.69
CA GLY A 394 24.99 -26.40 3.27
C GLY A 394 25.72 -27.12 4.41
N ASN A 395 26.02 -26.42 5.52
CA ASN A 395 26.62 -27.03 6.70
C ASN A 395 26.31 -26.21 7.99
N GLY A 396 26.53 -26.81 9.16
CA GLY A 396 26.27 -26.14 10.44
C GLY A 396 27.18 -24.95 10.75
N ILE A 397 28.41 -24.94 10.20
CA ILE A 397 29.37 -23.84 10.38
C ILE A 397 28.86 -22.58 9.67
N ASN A 398 28.41 -22.70 8.43
CA ASN A 398 27.87 -21.61 7.62
C ASN A 398 26.57 -21.08 8.23
N TYR A 399 25.72 -21.97 8.76
CA TYR A 399 24.55 -21.56 9.54
C TYR A 399 24.94 -20.76 10.80
N SER A 400 26.04 -21.13 11.46
CA SER A 400 26.56 -20.38 12.61
C SER A 400 27.15 -19.02 12.21
N ILE A 401 27.78 -18.94 11.02
CA ILE A 401 28.24 -17.65 10.45
C ILE A 401 27.04 -16.74 10.19
N MET A 402 25.95 -17.27 9.63
CA MET A 402 24.69 -16.52 9.51
C MET A 402 24.26 -15.97 10.85
N ALA A 403 24.21 -16.81 11.88
CA ALA A 403 23.80 -16.39 13.21
C ALA A 403 24.63 -15.24 13.78
N ILE A 404 25.96 -15.33 13.63
CA ILE A 404 26.89 -14.30 14.10
C ILE A 404 26.69 -13.00 13.33
N ILE A 405 26.59 -13.05 12.00
CA ILE A 405 26.43 -11.85 11.17
C ILE A 405 25.06 -11.19 11.42
N SER A 406 23.99 -11.97 11.57
CA SER A 406 22.65 -11.45 11.86
C SER A 406 22.54 -10.84 13.25
N THR A 407 23.18 -11.47 14.25
CA THR A 407 23.32 -10.87 15.58
C THR A 407 24.11 -9.57 15.51
N THR A 408 25.20 -9.54 14.74
CA THR A 408 26.02 -8.35 14.50
C THR A 408 25.23 -7.24 13.80
N ALA A 409 24.40 -7.58 12.82
CA ALA A 409 23.46 -6.66 12.20
C ALA A 409 22.53 -6.03 13.24
N GLY A 410 22.00 -6.85 14.15
CA GLY A 410 21.22 -6.41 15.31
C GLY A 410 21.98 -5.47 16.24
N LEU A 411 23.25 -5.77 16.54
CA LEU A 411 24.11 -4.90 17.34
C LEU A 411 24.30 -3.53 16.66
N PHE A 412 24.50 -3.48 15.34
CA PHE A 412 24.59 -2.21 14.62
C PHE A 412 23.27 -1.42 14.63
N ALA A 413 22.12 -2.08 14.50
CA ALA A 413 20.82 -1.44 14.67
C ALA A 413 20.61 -0.90 16.09
N GLY A 414 20.89 -1.73 17.11
CA GLY A 414 20.80 -1.33 18.51
C GLY A 414 21.73 -0.17 18.84
N TYR A 415 22.96 -0.18 18.30
CA TYR A 415 23.92 0.90 18.44
C TYR A 415 23.40 2.19 17.80
N SER A 416 22.93 2.11 16.55
CA SER A 416 22.30 3.23 15.84
C SER A 416 21.19 3.86 16.68
N LEU A 417 20.32 3.04 17.26
CA LEU A 417 19.21 3.49 18.10
C LEU A 417 19.65 4.08 19.44
N ALA A 418 20.73 3.57 20.04
CA ALA A 418 21.24 3.97 21.34
C ALA A 418 22.01 5.30 21.30
N ILE A 419 22.79 5.56 20.24
CA ILE A 419 23.58 6.81 20.10
C ILE A 419 22.77 7.97 19.51
N SER A 420 21.61 7.68 18.92
CA SER A 420 20.82 8.66 18.19
C SER A 420 20.18 9.68 19.11
N ALA A 421 20.41 10.96 18.82
CA ALA A 421 19.50 12.02 19.27
C ALA A 421 18.05 11.68 18.85
N ARG A 422 17.05 12.06 19.67
CA ARG A 422 15.64 11.65 19.50
C ARG A 422 15.10 11.71 18.06
N GLY A 423 15.43 12.77 17.32
CA GLY A 423 14.99 12.93 15.93
C GLY A 423 15.61 11.93 14.94
N ASN A 424 16.86 11.52 15.15
CA ASN A 424 17.55 10.52 14.30
C ASN A 424 17.15 9.09 14.66
N ARG A 425 16.79 8.84 15.93
CA ARG A 425 16.35 7.53 16.41
C ARG A 425 15.07 7.08 15.70
N ILE A 426 14.18 8.03 15.42
CA ILE A 426 12.96 7.83 14.65
C ILE A 426 13.30 7.30 13.25
N VAL A 427 14.25 7.92 12.56
CA VAL A 427 14.67 7.52 11.22
C VAL A 427 15.26 6.11 11.25
N ALA A 428 16.13 5.82 12.22
CA ALA A 428 16.70 4.49 12.39
C ALA A 428 15.62 3.42 12.67
N LEU A 429 14.59 3.72 13.46
CA LEU A 429 13.45 2.82 13.69
C LEU A 429 12.64 2.57 12.41
N GLU A 430 12.43 3.58 11.57
CA GLU A 430 11.74 3.42 10.28
C GLU A 430 12.52 2.51 9.32
N TYR A 431 13.84 2.69 9.20
CA TYR A 431 14.68 1.83 8.36
C TYR A 431 14.71 0.38 8.86
N VAL A 432 14.91 0.18 10.17
CA VAL A 432 14.97 -1.16 10.78
C VAL A 432 13.59 -1.85 10.73
N GLY A 433 12.51 -1.10 10.95
CA GLY A 433 11.15 -1.63 10.88
C GLY A 433 10.67 -1.90 9.44
N GLY A 434 11.13 -1.10 8.47
CA GLY A 434 10.72 -1.20 7.07
C GLY A 434 11.44 -2.28 6.26
N MET A 435 12.62 -2.74 6.66
CA MET A 435 13.38 -3.74 5.87
C MET A 435 12.66 -5.09 5.76
N LEU A 436 11.99 -5.54 6.83
CA LEU A 436 11.37 -6.86 6.93
C LEU A 436 10.12 -7.01 6.02
N PRO A 437 9.17 -6.05 6.01
CA PRO A 437 8.09 -6.04 5.03
C PRO A 437 8.59 -5.99 3.58
N VAL A 438 9.61 -5.18 3.29
CA VAL A 438 10.15 -5.03 1.92
C VAL A 438 10.74 -6.34 1.40
N ILE A 439 11.52 -7.06 2.22
CA ILE A 439 12.01 -8.41 1.86
C ILE A 439 10.84 -9.32 1.48
N SER A 440 9.79 -9.35 2.32
CA SER A 440 8.62 -10.21 2.10
C SER A 440 7.88 -9.88 0.82
N ILE A 441 7.72 -8.58 0.52
CA ILE A 441 7.08 -8.06 -0.69
C ILE A 441 7.87 -8.47 -1.93
N ILE A 442 9.20 -8.31 -1.92
CA ILE A 442 10.06 -8.69 -3.05
C ILE A 442 9.91 -10.17 -3.35
N ILE A 443 9.99 -11.02 -2.33
CA ILE A 443 9.84 -12.48 -2.50
C ILE A 443 8.44 -12.82 -3.01
N LEU A 444 7.41 -12.18 -2.46
CA LEU A 444 6.03 -12.40 -2.87
C LEU A 444 5.83 -12.05 -4.34
N TYR A 445 6.39 -10.93 -4.77
CA TYR A 445 6.31 -10.47 -6.16
C TYR A 445 6.97 -11.46 -7.12
N PHE A 446 8.23 -11.86 -6.87
CA PHE A 446 8.91 -12.82 -7.74
C PHE A 446 8.26 -14.20 -7.77
N THR A 447 7.76 -14.66 -6.63
CA THR A 447 7.18 -16.00 -6.50
C THR A 447 5.76 -16.09 -7.05
N ALA A 448 4.92 -15.08 -6.79
CA ALA A 448 3.54 -15.09 -7.24
C ALA A 448 3.35 -14.59 -8.67
N VAL A 449 4.09 -13.55 -9.07
CA VAL A 449 3.88 -12.88 -10.38
C VAL A 449 4.75 -13.52 -11.45
N SER A 450 6.04 -13.69 -11.17
CA SER A 450 6.97 -14.27 -12.13
C SER A 450 7.01 -15.80 -12.09
N THR A 451 6.25 -16.44 -11.17
CA THR A 451 6.31 -17.88 -10.89
C THR A 451 7.73 -18.39 -10.67
N PHE A 452 8.62 -17.50 -10.22
CA PHE A 452 10.04 -17.76 -10.13
C PHE A 452 10.39 -18.29 -8.75
N VAL A 453 11.02 -19.46 -8.70
CA VAL A 453 11.49 -20.07 -7.45
C VAL A 453 12.82 -19.43 -7.07
N ILE A 454 12.80 -18.45 -6.16
CA ILE A 454 14.01 -17.72 -5.72
C ILE A 454 15.00 -18.68 -5.05
N TRP A 455 14.49 -19.54 -4.16
CA TRP A 455 15.28 -20.55 -3.45
C TRP A 455 14.78 -21.96 -3.79
N PRO A 456 15.47 -22.68 -4.69
CA PRO A 456 15.06 -24.03 -5.08
C PRO A 456 14.87 -24.99 -3.90
N VAL A 457 15.64 -24.82 -2.82
CA VAL A 457 15.62 -25.67 -1.61
C VAL A 457 14.27 -25.66 -0.90
N PHE A 458 13.53 -24.54 -0.92
CA PHE A 458 12.29 -24.38 -0.17
C PHE A 458 11.03 -24.62 -1.01
N GLY A 459 11.14 -24.65 -2.34
CA GLY A 459 9.98 -24.71 -3.25
C GLY A 459 9.16 -23.42 -3.25
N ILE A 460 8.21 -23.32 -4.20
CA ILE A 460 7.41 -22.09 -4.41
C ILE A 460 6.38 -21.86 -3.30
N THR A 461 5.75 -22.94 -2.82
CA THR A 461 4.68 -22.87 -1.81
C THR A 461 5.20 -22.36 -0.46
N GLN A 462 6.39 -22.80 -0.01
CA GLN A 462 6.97 -22.29 1.23
C GLN A 462 7.34 -20.81 1.10
N GLN A 463 7.79 -20.36 -0.07
CA GLN A 463 8.13 -18.95 -0.32
C GLN A 463 6.89 -18.06 -0.26
N LEU A 464 5.78 -18.51 -0.87
CA LEU A 464 4.50 -17.81 -0.78
C LEU A 464 4.01 -17.72 0.68
N TYR A 465 3.97 -18.83 1.41
CA TYR A 465 3.54 -18.83 2.81
C TYR A 465 4.46 -18.00 3.71
N PHE A 466 5.76 -18.10 3.51
CA PHE A 466 6.73 -17.27 4.22
C PHE A 466 6.44 -15.79 3.99
N SER A 467 6.37 -15.35 2.73
CA SER A 467 6.13 -13.96 2.39
C SER A 467 4.85 -13.42 3.00
N ILE A 468 3.76 -14.18 2.92
CA ILE A 468 2.47 -13.79 3.47
C ILE A 468 2.55 -13.66 5.00
N ILE A 469 2.98 -14.71 5.69
CA ILE A 469 2.95 -14.75 7.16
C ILE A 469 3.89 -13.67 7.71
N PHE A 470 5.08 -13.55 7.12
CA PHE A 470 6.05 -12.55 7.53
C PHE A 470 5.58 -11.13 7.23
N LEU A 471 4.88 -10.92 6.11
CA LEU A 471 4.24 -9.63 5.81
C LEU A 471 3.13 -9.30 6.83
N ALA A 472 2.24 -10.24 7.14
CA ALA A 472 1.17 -10.06 8.12
C ALA A 472 1.71 -9.70 9.52
N ILE A 473 2.85 -10.27 9.92
CA ILE A 473 3.47 -9.95 11.22
C ILE A 473 4.23 -8.62 11.17
N SER A 474 4.91 -8.34 10.06
CA SER A 474 5.78 -7.17 9.94
C SER A 474 5.03 -5.86 9.65
N LEU A 475 3.86 -5.91 9.00
CA LEU A 475 3.04 -4.73 8.72
C LEU A 475 2.57 -3.98 9.98
N PRO A 476 2.00 -4.64 11.02
CA PRO A 476 1.66 -3.97 12.28
C PRO A 476 2.87 -3.39 13.01
N LEU A 477 4.02 -4.06 12.95
CA LEU A 477 5.26 -3.59 13.58
C LEU A 477 5.77 -2.32 12.89
N MET A 478 5.85 -2.34 11.56
CA MET A 478 6.20 -1.17 10.76
C MET A 478 5.22 -0.02 11.03
N TRP A 479 3.91 -0.31 11.00
CA TRP A 479 2.86 0.67 11.33
C TRP A 479 3.09 1.34 12.67
N PHE A 480 3.36 0.54 13.70
CA PHE A 480 3.58 1.03 15.05
C PHE A 480 4.79 1.97 15.11
N PHE A 481 5.92 1.57 14.50
CA PHE A 481 7.12 2.41 14.48
C PHE A 481 6.90 3.73 13.74
N THR A 482 6.27 3.70 12.56
CA THR A 482 5.95 4.90 11.78
C THR A 482 4.98 5.83 12.51
N ASN A 483 3.92 5.30 13.11
CA ASN A 483 2.94 6.13 13.82
C ASN A 483 3.47 6.65 15.15
N TYR A 484 4.29 5.87 15.85
CA TYR A 484 4.98 6.34 17.06
C TYR A 484 5.96 7.48 16.74
N ALA A 485 6.72 7.33 15.65
CA ALA A 485 7.61 8.37 15.13
C ALA A 485 6.89 9.68 14.85
N ILE A 486 5.78 9.61 14.10
CA ILE A 486 4.96 10.79 13.80
C ILE A 486 4.35 11.39 15.08
N TYR A 487 3.87 10.55 16.00
CA TYR A 487 3.29 11.00 17.26
C TYR A 487 4.30 11.73 18.15
N ASP A 488 5.50 11.18 18.36
CA ASP A 488 6.52 11.83 19.21
C ASP A 488 6.93 13.19 18.62
N PHE A 489 7.01 13.27 17.30
CA PHE A 489 7.28 14.52 16.60
C PHE A 489 6.16 15.55 16.75
N SER A 490 4.90 15.13 16.67
CA SER A 490 3.74 16.01 16.84
C SER A 490 3.56 16.44 18.30
N ALA A 491 3.86 15.57 19.27
CA ALA A 491 3.85 15.94 20.68
C ALA A 491 4.89 17.03 20.98
N SER A 492 6.05 17.00 20.30
CA SER A 492 7.08 18.05 20.44
C SER A 492 6.65 19.44 19.91
N LEU A 493 5.51 19.54 19.23
CA LEU A 493 4.95 20.80 18.72
C LEU A 493 3.97 21.44 19.70
N ASN A 494 3.21 20.64 20.45
CA ASN A 494 2.12 21.12 21.30
C ASN A 494 2.58 21.51 22.71
N PHE A 495 3.79 21.10 23.11
CA PHE A 495 4.38 21.39 24.43
C PHE A 495 5.53 22.40 24.38
N SER A 496 5.64 23.16 23.30
CA SER A 496 6.54 24.31 23.14
C SER A 496 5.73 25.53 22.72
#